data_AF-A0A1R2C867-F1
#
_entry.id   AF-A0A1R2C867-F1
#
_cell.length_a   1.000
_cell.length_b   1.000
_cell.length_c   1.000
_cell.angle_alpha   90.00
_cell.angle_beta   90.00
_cell.angle_gamma   90.00
#
_symmetry.space_group_name_H-M   'P 1'
#
loop_
_entity.id
_entity.type
_entity.pdbx_description
1 polymer ?
#
loop_
_entity_poly.entity_id
_entity_poly.type
_entity_poly.pdbx_seq_one_letter_code
_entity_poly.pdbx_strand_id
1 'polypeptide(L)'
;MTSAPVPRQDCILRILCILCGLCMIGNGVILFILYNSSLLFETVLKVYYIIFGIIMILIELEPKFMKKYWRFLIQVFGKGLFYIFAGTMCIYGDFVLTYLLASINIIIGVFILCCKPRYGQPQASDPPEENRKVNKK
;
A
#
# COMPACT_ATOMS: atom_id res chain seq x y z
N MET A 1 -2.74 8.24 30.90
CA MET A 1 -2.47 7.95 29.47
C MET A 1 -3.72 7.34 28.87
N THR A 2 -4.62 8.16 28.35
CA THR A 2 -5.84 7.70 27.68
C THR A 2 -5.47 7.16 26.30
N SER A 3 -5.58 5.85 26.09
CA SER A 3 -5.53 5.27 24.77
C SER A 3 -6.71 5.79 23.95
N ALA A 4 -6.45 6.72 23.03
CA ALA A 4 -7.48 7.18 22.11
C ALA A 4 -8.09 5.96 21.39
N PRO A 5 -9.42 5.85 21.31
CA PRO A 5 -10.05 4.72 20.64
C PRO A 5 -9.61 4.72 19.18
N VAL A 6 -8.98 3.64 18.74
CA VAL A 6 -8.59 3.47 17.33
C VAL A 6 -9.87 3.60 16.49
N PRO A 7 -9.97 4.57 15.57
CA PRO A 7 -11.24 4.85 14.91
C PRO A 7 -11.64 3.64 14.08
N ARG A 8 -12.85 3.12 14.33
CA ARG A 8 -13.38 1.85 13.80
C ARG A 8 -13.28 1.71 12.27
N GLN A 9 -13.21 2.83 11.57
CA GLN A 9 -13.04 2.93 10.12
C GLN A 9 -11.69 2.38 9.63
N ASP A 10 -10.60 2.55 10.39
CA ASP A 10 -9.27 2.03 10.00
C ASP A 10 -9.26 0.51 9.85
N CYS A 11 -9.99 -0.22 10.71
CA CYS A 11 -10.09 -1.68 10.62
C CYS A 11 -10.80 -2.15 9.36
N ILE A 12 -11.88 -1.48 8.96
CA ILE A 12 -12.69 -1.84 7.78
C ILE A 12 -11.88 -1.58 6.49
N LEU A 13 -11.24 -0.40 6.41
CA LEU A 13 -10.37 -0.05 5.28
C LEU A 13 -9.17 -1.01 5.18
N ARG A 14 -8.53 -1.35 6.31
CA ARG A 14 -7.43 -2.31 6.39
C ARG A 14 -7.82 -3.70 5.86
N ILE A 15 -8.99 -4.21 6.22
CA ILE A 15 -9.51 -5.49 5.70
C ILE A 15 -9.82 -5.38 4.20
N LEU A 16 -10.46 -4.29 3.76
CA LEU A 16 -10.78 -4.06 2.36
C LEU A 16 -9.51 -3.99 1.48
N CYS A 17 -8.47 -3.30 1.92
CA CYS A 17 -7.18 -3.23 1.23
C CYS A 17 -6.50 -4.60 1.11
N ILE A 18 -6.52 -5.41 2.18
CA ILE A 18 -5.98 -6.79 2.16
C ILE A 18 -6.77 -7.65 1.17
N LEU A 19 -8.10 -7.52 1.13
CA LEU A 19 -8.95 -8.24 0.19
C LEU A 19 -8.67 -7.81 -1.26
N CYS A 20 -8.54 -6.50 -1.52
CA CYS A 20 -8.14 -5.99 -2.84
C CYS A 20 -6.75 -6.50 -3.26
N GLY A 21 -5.79 -6.57 -2.34
CA GLY A 21 -4.47 -7.17 -2.59
C GLY A 21 -4.53 -8.66 -2.95
N LEU A 22 -5.34 -9.44 -2.21
CA LEU A 22 -5.61 -10.85 -2.51
C LEU A 22 -6.27 -11.03 -3.88
N CYS A 23 -7.28 -10.24 -4.21
CA CYS A 23 -7.93 -10.27 -5.52
C CYS A 23 -6.98 -9.85 -6.65
N MET A 24 -6.04 -8.93 -6.41
CA MET A 24 -5.02 -8.50 -7.37
C MET A 24 -3.99 -9.62 -7.66
N ILE A 25 -3.54 -10.33 -6.62
CA ILE A 25 -2.70 -11.54 -6.78
C ILE A 25 -3.46 -12.61 -7.56
N GLY A 26 -4.71 -12.91 -7.15
CA GLY A 26 -5.56 -13.89 -7.81
C GLY A 26 -5.77 -13.60 -9.29
N ASN A 27 -6.04 -12.33 -9.64
CA ASN A 27 -6.19 -11.90 -11.02
C ASN A 27 -4.88 -12.07 -11.81
N GLY A 28 -3.73 -11.69 -11.25
CA GLY A 28 -2.41 -11.92 -11.86
C GLY A 28 -2.12 -13.39 -12.15
N VAL A 29 -2.46 -14.30 -11.22
CA VAL A 29 -2.32 -15.75 -11.39
C VAL A 29 -3.29 -16.30 -12.45
N ILE A 30 -4.55 -15.86 -12.44
CA ILE A 30 -5.57 -16.26 -13.43
C ILE A 30 -5.13 -15.82 -14.85
N LEU A 31 -4.65 -14.59 -15.00
CA LEU A 31 -4.09 -14.06 -16.25
C LEU A 31 -2.85 -14.82 -16.72
N PHE A 32 -2.01 -15.29 -15.79
CA PHE A 32 -0.82 -16.08 -16.10
C PHE A 32 -1.15 -17.50 -16.59
N ILE A 33 -2.22 -18.12 -16.06
CA ILE A 33 -2.64 -19.47 -16.43
C ILE A 33 -3.50 -19.48 -17.71
N LEU A 34 -4.46 -18.55 -17.83
CA LEU A 34 -5.40 -18.54 -18.96
C LEU A 34 -4.81 -17.93 -20.24
N TYR A 35 -3.91 -16.95 -20.12
CA TYR A 35 -3.37 -16.20 -21.25
C TYR A 35 -1.84 -16.27 -21.28
N ASN A 36 -1.31 -17.27 -21.98
CA ASN A 36 0.10 -17.34 -22.34
C ASN A 36 0.40 -16.42 -23.55
N SER A 37 0.25 -15.11 -23.35
CA SER A 37 0.49 -14.09 -24.38
C SER A 37 1.97 -14.06 -24.79
N SER A 38 2.27 -14.24 -26.07
CA SER A 38 3.65 -14.25 -26.60
C SER A 38 4.42 -12.92 -26.51
N LEU A 39 3.81 -11.88 -25.95
CA LEU A 39 4.40 -10.55 -25.78
C LEU A 39 5.05 -10.44 -24.41
N LEU A 40 6.34 -10.10 -24.37
CA LEU A 40 7.10 -9.95 -23.11
C LEU A 40 6.47 -8.94 -22.14
N PHE A 41 5.87 -7.87 -22.67
CA PHE A 41 5.21 -6.82 -21.89
C PHE A 41 4.03 -7.33 -21.04
N GLU A 42 3.18 -8.18 -21.63
CA GLU A 42 2.05 -8.84 -20.94
C GLU A 42 2.52 -9.68 -19.75
N THR A 43 3.57 -10.48 -19.97
CA THR A 43 4.14 -11.36 -18.94
C THR A 43 4.76 -10.56 -17.80
N VAL A 44 5.42 -9.45 -18.12
CA VAL A 44 5.97 -8.51 -17.14
C VAL A 44 4.84 -7.86 -16.31
N LEU A 45 3.74 -7.42 -16.93
CA LEU A 45 2.57 -6.90 -16.20
C LEU A 45 1.96 -7.94 -15.25
N LYS A 46 1.82 -9.20 -15.69
CA LYS A 46 1.29 -10.31 -14.86
C LYS A 46 2.13 -10.53 -13.60
N VAL A 47 3.47 -10.49 -13.73
CA VAL A 47 4.40 -10.55 -12.59
C VAL A 47 4.24 -9.33 -11.67
N TYR A 48 4.09 -8.12 -12.24
CA TYR A 48 3.85 -6.91 -11.44
C TYR A 48 2.54 -6.96 -10.64
N TYR A 49 1.45 -7.53 -11.16
CA TYR A 49 0.21 -7.70 -10.39
C TYR A 49 0.40 -8.53 -9.12
N ILE A 50 1.17 -9.63 -9.22
CA ILE A 50 1.48 -10.48 -8.08
C ILE A 50 2.37 -9.73 -7.07
N ILE A 51 3.44 -9.09 -7.53
CA ILE A 51 4.38 -8.35 -6.66
C ILE A 51 3.67 -7.19 -5.96
N PHE A 52 2.92 -6.35 -6.68
CA PHE A 52 2.23 -5.22 -6.07
C PHE A 52 1.08 -5.65 -5.16
N GLY A 53 0.35 -6.72 -5.49
CA GLY A 53 -0.66 -7.30 -4.60
C GLY A 53 -0.07 -7.79 -3.28
N ILE A 54 1.10 -8.45 -3.30
CA ILE A 54 1.85 -8.82 -2.08
C ILE A 54 2.27 -7.58 -1.30
N ILE A 55 2.79 -6.55 -1.97
CA ILE A 55 3.19 -5.29 -1.33
C ILE A 55 1.99 -4.58 -0.69
N MET A 56 0.80 -4.58 -1.31
CA MET A 56 -0.42 -4.00 -0.72
C MET A 56 -0.74 -4.64 0.64
N ILE A 57 -0.74 -5.98 0.70
CA ILE A 57 -0.97 -6.73 1.94
C ILE A 57 0.13 -6.41 2.96
N LEU A 58 1.39 -6.29 2.51
CA LEU A 58 2.54 -6.06 3.39
C LEU A 58 2.60 -4.62 3.95
N ILE A 59 2.17 -3.62 3.18
CA ILE A 59 1.96 -2.23 3.62
C ILE A 59 0.97 -2.15 4.79
N GLU A 60 -0.08 -2.96 4.76
CA GLU A 60 -1.17 -2.88 5.75
C GLU A 60 -1.16 -4.01 6.78
N LEU A 61 -0.17 -4.92 6.72
CA LEU A 61 0.33 -5.68 7.88
C LEU A 61 1.35 -4.89 8.72
N GLU A 62 1.98 -3.85 8.15
CA GLU A 62 2.97 -2.97 8.80
C GLU A 62 4.07 -3.71 9.60
N PRO A 63 4.70 -4.77 9.05
CA PRO A 63 5.66 -5.59 9.78
C PRO A 63 6.86 -4.75 10.23
N LYS A 64 7.42 -5.07 11.40
CA LYS A 64 8.52 -4.31 12.03
C LYS A 64 9.72 -4.10 11.10
N PHE A 65 9.96 -5.03 10.16
CA PHE A 65 11.01 -4.93 9.14
C PHE A 65 10.77 -3.81 8.13
N MET A 66 9.53 -3.61 7.65
CA MET A 66 9.19 -2.56 6.68
C MET A 66 9.50 -1.15 7.23
N LYS A 67 9.30 -0.93 8.53
CA LYS A 67 9.60 0.36 9.21
C LYS A 67 11.07 0.77 9.13
N LYS A 68 12.00 -0.18 8.94
CA LYS A 68 13.42 0.09 8.79
C LYS A 68 13.81 0.46 7.35
N TYR A 69 13.24 -0.24 6.37
CA TYR A 69 13.65 -0.09 4.97
C TYR A 69 12.80 0.91 4.18
N TRP A 70 11.47 0.84 4.29
CA TRP A 70 10.54 1.56 3.41
C TRP A 70 9.70 2.58 4.18
N ARG A 71 10.37 3.58 4.79
CA ARG A 71 9.72 4.69 5.50
C ARG A 71 8.68 5.42 4.64
N PHE A 72 8.91 5.52 3.33
CA PHE A 72 7.98 6.10 2.35
C PHE A 72 6.65 5.34 2.25
N LEU A 73 6.68 4.01 2.10
CA LEU A 73 5.46 3.17 1.99
C LEU A 73 4.70 2.99 3.31
N ILE A 74 5.19 3.55 4.42
CA ILE A 74 4.48 3.60 5.70
C ILE A 74 3.87 4.98 5.96
N GLN A 75 4.43 6.03 5.34
CA GLN A 75 3.85 7.37 5.38
C GLN A 75 2.51 7.39 4.64
N VAL A 76 1.49 8.03 5.22
CA VAL A 76 0.12 8.13 4.67
C VAL A 76 0.11 8.56 3.20
N PHE A 77 0.94 9.55 2.85
CA PHE A 77 1.09 10.04 1.48
C PHE A 77 1.65 8.97 0.53
N GLY A 78 2.73 8.27 0.92
CA GLY A 78 3.35 7.22 0.11
C GLY A 78 2.46 6.00 -0.04
N LYS A 79 1.69 5.64 1.01
CA LYS A 79 0.61 4.63 0.91
C LYS A 79 -0.41 5.05 -0.14
N GLY A 80 -1.01 6.24 -0.01
CA GLY A 80 -2.04 6.73 -0.95
C GLY A 80 -1.56 6.77 -2.41
N LEU A 81 -0.35 7.29 -2.65
CA LEU A 81 0.26 7.33 -3.99
C LEU A 81 0.48 5.92 -4.56
N PHE A 82 0.91 4.97 -3.74
CA PHE A 82 1.12 3.58 -4.15
C PHE A 82 -0.19 2.86 -4.52
N TYR A 83 -1.28 3.09 -3.78
CA TYR A 83 -2.61 2.55 -4.14
C TYR A 83 -3.12 3.11 -5.48
N ILE A 84 -2.91 4.41 -5.75
CA ILE A 84 -3.27 5.02 -7.05
C ILE A 84 -2.42 4.39 -8.17
N PHE A 85 -1.10 4.29 -7.99
CA PHE A 85 -0.20 3.69 -8.98
C PHE A 85 -0.54 2.22 -9.28
N ALA A 86 -0.76 1.41 -8.24
CA ALA A 86 -1.19 0.02 -8.38
C ALA A 86 -2.54 -0.11 -9.08
N GLY A 87 -3.49 0.79 -8.79
CA GLY A 87 -4.77 0.88 -9.48
C GLY A 87 -4.62 1.27 -10.95
N THR A 88 -3.76 2.23 -11.29
CA THR A 88 -3.49 2.62 -12.69
C THR A 88 -2.86 1.49 -13.50
N MET A 89 -1.96 0.70 -12.90
CA MET A 89 -1.41 -0.49 -13.56
C MET A 89 -2.51 -1.51 -13.94
N CYS A 90 -3.54 -1.69 -13.10
CA CYS A 90 -4.69 -2.57 -13.39
C CYS A 90 -5.57 -2.13 -14.56
N ILE A 91 -5.46 -0.90 -15.07
CA ILE A 91 -6.25 -0.42 -16.22
C ILE A 91 -5.80 -1.11 -17.52
N TYR A 92 -4.57 -1.63 -17.58
CA TYR A 92 -3.99 -2.24 -18.77
C TYR A 92 -4.52 -3.66 -19.10
N GLY A 93 -5.36 -4.25 -18.24
CA GLY A 93 -5.96 -5.56 -18.51
C GLY A 93 -7.37 -5.44 -19.09
N ASP A 94 -7.61 -6.05 -20.26
CA ASP A 94 -8.91 -6.05 -20.96
C ASP A 94 -10.09 -6.67 -20.17
N PHE A 95 -9.83 -7.29 -19.03
CA PHE A 95 -10.85 -7.89 -18.20
C PHE A 95 -11.57 -6.85 -17.34
N VAL A 96 -12.90 -6.94 -17.30
CA VAL A 96 -13.79 -6.11 -16.46
C VAL A 96 -13.40 -6.16 -14.98
N LEU A 97 -12.88 -7.31 -14.52
CA LEU A 97 -12.35 -7.50 -13.17
C LEU A 97 -11.14 -6.57 -12.89
N THR A 98 -10.19 -6.44 -13.82
CA THR A 98 -9.03 -5.54 -13.69
C THR A 98 -9.47 -4.10 -13.52
N TYR A 99 -10.43 -3.64 -14.33
CA TYR A 99 -11.01 -2.30 -14.24
C TYR A 99 -11.75 -2.04 -12.92
N LEU A 100 -12.50 -3.03 -12.43
CA LEU A 100 -13.21 -2.91 -11.15
C LEU A 100 -12.21 -2.80 -9.99
N LEU A 101 -11.17 -3.65 -9.98
CA LEU A 101 -10.06 -3.54 -9.02
C LEU A 101 -9.28 -2.21 -9.14
N ALA A 102 -9.03 -1.73 -10.36
CA ALA A 102 -8.37 -0.46 -10.62
C ALA A 102 -9.13 0.71 -9.98
N SER A 103 -10.44 0.79 -10.24
CA SER A 103 -11.29 1.86 -9.70
C SER A 103 -11.32 1.86 -8.17
N ILE A 104 -11.47 0.68 -7.54
CA ILE A 104 -11.49 0.55 -6.08
C ILE A 104 -10.15 1.00 -5.46
N ASN A 105 -9.02 0.57 -6.02
CA ASN A 105 -7.69 0.95 -5.52
C ASN A 105 -7.42 2.46 -5.67
N ILE A 106 -7.84 3.07 -6.78
CA ILE A 106 -7.72 4.52 -6.99
C ILE A 106 -8.60 5.28 -6.00
N ILE A 107 -9.86 4.86 -5.80
CA ILE A 107 -10.77 5.48 -4.82
C ILE A 107 -10.22 5.37 -3.40
N ILE A 108 -9.69 4.20 -3.01
CA ILE A 108 -9.04 4.00 -1.70
C ILE A 108 -7.81 4.91 -1.56
N GLY A 109 -6.94 4.98 -2.57
CA GLY A 109 -5.75 5.83 -2.54
C GLY A 109 -6.08 7.32 -2.41
N VAL A 110 -7.08 7.80 -3.16
CA VAL A 110 -7.61 9.17 -3.06
C VAL A 110 -8.26 9.42 -1.69
N PHE A 111 -9.04 8.48 -1.16
CA PHE A 111 -9.64 8.59 0.17
C PHE A 111 -8.58 8.69 1.27
N ILE A 112 -7.52 7.88 1.21
CA ILE A 112 -6.37 7.96 2.13
C ILE A 112 -5.69 9.34 2.03
N LEU A 113 -5.46 9.85 0.81
CA LEU A 113 -4.86 11.17 0.59
C LEU A 113 -5.72 12.34 1.09
N CYS A 114 -7.03 12.33 0.81
CA CYS A 114 -7.94 13.42 1.17
C CYS A 114 -8.43 13.38 2.61
N CYS A 115 -8.72 12.21 3.17
CA CYS A 115 -9.33 12.07 4.50
C CYS A 115 -8.32 11.84 5.63
N LYS A 116 -7.10 11.37 5.32
CA LYS A 116 -6.03 11.13 6.33
C LYS A 116 -4.89 12.17 6.43
N PRO A 117 -4.93 13.42 5.89
CA PRO A 117 -3.79 14.35 5.91
C PRO A 117 -3.53 15.05 7.26
N ARG A 118 -4.21 14.69 8.37
CA ARG A 118 -4.14 15.40 9.67
C ARG A 118 -3.73 14.53 10.88
N TYR A 119 -2.90 13.50 10.71
CA TYR A 119 -2.37 12.73 11.85
C TYR A 119 -0.85 12.48 11.72
N GLY A 120 -0.02 13.33 12.35
CA GLY A 120 1.47 13.26 12.32
C GLY A 120 2.07 13.78 11.01
N GLN A 121 2.57 15.01 10.84
CA GLN A 121 3.54 15.78 11.67
C GLN A 121 4.92 15.08 11.82
N PRO A 122 6.04 15.82 11.89
CA PRO A 122 7.13 15.68 10.93
C PRO A 122 8.08 14.50 11.21
N GLN A 123 8.92 14.16 10.23
CA GLN A 123 10.23 13.55 10.53
C GLN A 123 11.12 14.59 11.21
N ALA A 124 10.82 14.89 12.48
CA ALA A 124 11.83 15.46 13.35
C ALA A 124 12.93 14.42 13.49
N SER A 125 14.12 14.78 13.01
CA SER A 125 15.36 14.13 13.43
C SER A 125 15.50 14.33 14.93
N ASP A 126 15.10 13.34 15.73
CA ASP A 126 15.50 13.28 17.13
C ASP A 126 17.04 13.33 17.16
N PRO A 127 17.65 14.37 17.75
CA PRO A 127 19.10 14.40 17.88
C PRO A 127 19.54 13.21 18.74
N PRO A 128 20.68 12.56 18.42
CA PRO A 128 21.11 11.35 19.13
C PRO A 128 21.15 11.56 20.65
N GLU A 129 20.66 10.56 21.40
CA GLU A 129 20.54 10.59 22.87
C GLU A 129 21.84 10.96 23.61
N GLU A 130 22.97 10.83 22.94
CA GLU A 130 24.30 11.23 23.36
C GLU A 130 24.35 12.64 23.98
N ASN A 131 23.72 13.64 23.34
CA ASN A 131 23.72 15.02 23.83
C ASN A 131 22.97 15.21 25.17
N ARG A 132 22.05 14.31 25.54
CA ARG A 132 21.34 14.36 26.83
C ARG A 132 22.22 13.86 28.00
N LYS A 133 23.28 13.10 27.72
CA LYS A 133 24.22 12.61 28.75
C LYS A 133 25.34 13.59 29.06
N VAL A 134 25.67 14.49 28.12
CA VAL A 134 26.71 15.51 28.31
C VAL A 134 26.25 16.61 29.29
N ASN A 135 25.02 17.11 29.16
CA ASN A 135 24.49 18.19 30.01
C ASN A 135 23.94 17.73 31.38
N LYS A 136 24.54 16.67 31.95
CA LYS A 136 24.18 16.07 33.26
C LYS A 136 25.41 15.72 34.11
N LYS A 137 26.59 16.23 33.74
CA LYS A 137 27.82 16.25 34.53
C LYS A 137 28.28 17.69 34.67
#